data_AF-A0AAU9UMX9-F1
#
_entry.id   AF-A0AAU9UMX9-F1
#
_cell.length_a   1.000
_cell.length_b   1.000
_cell.length_c   1.000
_cell.angle_alpha   90.00
_cell.angle_beta   90.00
_cell.angle_gamma   90.00
#
_symmetry.space_group_name_H-M   'P 1'
#
loop_
_entity.id
_entity.type
_entity.pdbx_description
1 polymer ?
#
loop_
_entity_poly.entity_id
_entity_poly.type
_entity_poly.pdbx_seq_one_letter_code
_entity_poly.pdbx_strand_id
1 'polypeptide(L)'
;MRVIDLEIELNESSLILSEILKISDSQELNSIKKSKSFFELQKSGKVVDRLDKCKLSKSHNDLFNINRDENIHTNINKLTRKIANLTKEIEIKNAKIIEQQRCISILEDALRENNNITEFEQLLAVVRSKDERISELEKIINKTPGAPCAVYSDKRILELEDALKESFMIAAEREKVFYEEEQKRIETLQKMKKMEQRILSLQNASIMSCETCSTVLRKLKWLEESFERCREKKHVILRHLSQVIQDLLEGAISEKDSQIAELEVKGVLDENETKACDVLKDEKEKLLNRLKIENERIVEFEREPSEPERRVDAGAVSPPLALADRLVSACDDHVIIWVSLSAVSRMEWPSLTYNSIYS
;
A
#
# COMPACT_ATOMS: atom_id res chain seq x y z
N MET A 1 22.31 25.25 -25.76
CA MET A 1 20.94 25.78 -25.61
C MET A 1 20.94 27.12 -24.85
N ARG A 2 21.61 27.24 -23.69
CA ARG A 2 21.59 28.49 -22.88
C ARG A 2 22.22 29.77 -23.45
N VAL A 3 23.08 29.70 -24.47
CA VAL A 3 23.73 30.91 -25.05
C VAL A 3 22.84 31.57 -26.10
N ILE A 4 22.07 30.79 -26.84
CA ILE A 4 21.17 31.29 -27.89
C ILE A 4 19.96 32.01 -27.25
N ASP A 5 19.46 31.49 -26.13
CA ASP A 5 18.32 32.09 -25.41
C ASP A 5 18.68 33.47 -24.82
N LEU A 6 19.91 33.63 -24.30
CA LEU A 6 20.41 34.92 -23.80
C LEU A 6 20.64 35.95 -24.93
N GLU A 7 21.03 35.49 -26.11
CA GLU A 7 21.25 36.37 -27.27
C GLU A 7 19.93 36.84 -27.88
N ILE A 8 18.88 36.01 -27.82
CA ILE A 8 17.52 36.38 -28.21
C ILE A 8 16.93 37.42 -27.23
N GLU A 9 17.09 37.21 -25.92
CA GLU A 9 16.57 38.12 -24.88
C GLU A 9 17.27 39.50 -24.88
N LEU A 10 18.58 39.52 -25.19
CA LEU A 10 19.34 40.77 -25.33
C LEU A 10 18.96 41.54 -26.61
N ASN A 11 18.60 40.82 -27.69
CA ASN A 11 18.12 41.44 -28.94
C ASN A 11 16.69 41.98 -28.79
N GLU A 12 15.81 41.27 -28.09
CA GLU A 12 14.45 41.76 -27.78
C GLU A 12 14.50 42.99 -26.86
N SER A 13 15.40 43.00 -25.87
CA SER A 13 15.64 44.16 -25.01
C SER A 13 16.17 45.37 -25.79
N SER A 14 17.02 45.15 -26.79
CA SER A 14 17.54 46.20 -27.68
C SER A 14 16.47 46.74 -28.63
N LEU A 15 15.58 45.89 -29.11
CA LEU A 15 14.45 46.29 -29.95
C LEU A 15 13.47 47.18 -29.16
N ILE A 16 13.16 46.80 -27.92
CA ILE A 16 12.32 47.58 -27.00
C ILE A 16 12.95 48.94 -26.67
N LEU A 17 14.26 48.98 -26.40
CA LEU A 17 14.98 50.24 -26.16
C LEU A 17 14.99 51.15 -27.40
N SER A 18 15.10 50.58 -28.61
CA SER A 18 15.03 51.35 -29.85
C SER A 18 13.63 51.90 -30.16
N GLU A 19 12.58 51.17 -29.77
CA GLU A 19 11.18 51.61 -29.87
C GLU A 19 10.88 52.72 -28.86
N ILE A 20 11.35 52.58 -27.60
CA ILE A 20 11.20 53.62 -26.55
C ILE A 20 11.96 54.90 -26.92
N LEU A 21 13.14 54.80 -27.52
CA LEU A 21 13.89 55.97 -28.00
C LEU A 21 13.24 56.62 -29.23
N LYS A 22 12.55 55.87 -30.10
CA LYS A 22 11.74 56.43 -31.20
C LYS A 22 10.48 57.15 -30.70
N ILE A 23 9.86 56.68 -29.61
CA ILE A 23 8.69 57.34 -28.98
C ILE A 23 9.12 58.61 -28.23
N SER A 24 10.40 58.75 -27.88
CA SER A 24 10.93 59.91 -27.16
C SER A 24 11.12 61.17 -28.03
N ASP A 25 11.09 61.05 -29.36
CA ASP A 25 11.18 62.18 -30.30
C ASP A 25 9.81 62.70 -30.80
N SER A 26 8.71 62.05 -30.39
CA SER A 26 7.35 62.55 -30.66
C SER A 26 6.94 63.63 -29.66
N GLN A 27 7.17 64.89 -30.03
CA GLN A 27 6.42 66.16 -29.82
C GLN A 27 5.63 66.48 -28.52
N GLU A 28 5.32 65.54 -27.62
CA GLU A 28 4.44 65.76 -26.46
C GLU A 28 5.19 66.05 -25.14
N LEU A 29 6.52 65.89 -25.09
CA LEU A 29 7.33 66.26 -23.91
C LEU A 29 7.84 67.70 -23.91
N ASN A 30 7.57 68.50 -24.95
CA ASN A 30 7.95 69.91 -25.00
C ASN A 30 6.98 70.86 -24.28
N SER A 31 5.85 70.36 -23.76
CA SER A 31 4.87 71.17 -23.01
C SER A 31 5.02 71.10 -21.48
N ILE A 32 5.81 70.15 -20.94
CA ILE A 32 6.03 69.98 -19.48
C ILE A 32 7.39 70.57 -19.04
N LYS A 33 7.89 71.57 -19.75
CA LYS A 33 9.17 72.27 -19.47
C LYS A 33 9.00 73.70 -18.90
N LYS A 34 7.95 73.95 -18.11
CA LYS A 34 7.72 75.28 -17.48
C LYS A 34 7.17 75.26 -16.04
N SER A 35 7.65 74.38 -15.18
CA SER A 35 7.51 74.54 -13.73
C SER A 35 8.89 74.53 -13.08
N LYS A 36 9.44 75.73 -12.86
CA LYS A 36 10.72 75.90 -12.17
C LYS A 36 10.57 75.50 -10.71
N SER A 37 11.47 74.61 -10.28
CA SER A 37 11.65 74.16 -8.90
C SER A 37 11.98 75.34 -7.98
N PHE A 38 11.43 75.29 -6.76
CA PHE A 38 11.58 76.26 -5.67
C PHE A 38 13.05 76.65 -5.38
N PHE A 39 14.02 75.78 -5.71
CA PHE A 39 15.45 76.05 -5.56
C PHE A 39 16.06 76.95 -6.66
N GLU A 40 15.45 77.07 -7.84
CA GLU A 40 15.94 77.97 -8.91
C GLU A 40 15.50 79.43 -8.71
N LEU A 41 14.37 79.67 -8.03
CA LEU A 41 13.87 81.03 -7.75
C LEU A 41 14.67 81.74 -6.65
N GLN A 42 15.45 81.01 -5.85
CA GLN A 42 16.28 81.55 -4.76
C GLN A 42 17.65 82.07 -5.25
N LYS A 43 18.11 81.69 -6.46
CA LYS A 43 19.35 82.21 -7.08
C LYS A 43 19.13 83.39 -8.03
N SER A 44 17.91 83.63 -8.50
CA SER A 44 17.58 84.85 -9.25
C SER A 44 17.07 85.92 -8.28
N GLY A 45 17.93 86.84 -7.84
CA GLY A 45 17.61 87.93 -6.90
C GLY A 45 16.50 88.88 -7.38
N LYS A 46 15.25 88.42 -7.38
CA LYS A 46 14.02 89.17 -7.73
C LYS A 46 12.84 88.78 -6.81
N VAL A 47 13.11 88.57 -5.53
CA VAL A 47 12.08 88.56 -4.48
C VAL A 47 12.53 89.49 -3.35
N VAL A 48 12.64 90.78 -3.66
CA VAL A 48 12.67 91.88 -2.69
C VAL A 48 11.96 93.04 -3.35
N ASP A 49 10.69 93.22 -2.98
CA ASP A 49 10.06 94.51 -2.71
C ASP A 49 8.54 94.30 -2.72
N ARG A 50 7.87 94.81 -1.67
CA ARG A 50 6.42 95.06 -1.52
C ARG A 50 5.64 94.24 -0.50
N LEU A 51 6.26 93.77 0.58
CA LEU A 51 5.52 93.45 1.80
C LEU A 51 6.26 93.99 3.02
N ASP A 52 6.23 95.31 3.17
CA ASP A 52 6.30 95.99 4.46
C ASP A 52 5.97 97.47 4.28
N LYS A 53 4.70 97.83 4.53
CA LYS A 53 4.23 99.15 4.99
C LYS A 53 2.69 99.19 5.01
N CYS A 54 2.11 98.50 5.99
CA CYS A 54 0.80 98.86 6.54
C CYS A 54 0.93 98.97 8.06
N LYS A 55 1.36 100.16 8.51
CA LYS A 55 1.16 100.59 9.90
C LYS A 55 -0.23 101.21 9.99
N LEU A 56 -1.13 100.53 10.69
CA LEU A 56 -2.32 101.15 11.26
C LEU A 56 -1.88 102.06 12.41
N SER A 57 -2.17 103.35 12.31
CA SER A 57 -2.35 104.20 13.49
C SER A 57 -3.48 105.18 13.21
N LYS A 58 -4.57 105.03 13.98
CA LYS A 58 -5.68 105.97 14.07
C LYS A 58 -5.17 107.34 14.58
N SER A 59 -5.72 108.42 14.03
CA SER A 59 -5.92 109.68 14.75
C SER A 59 -7.11 110.43 14.17
N HIS A 60 -7.90 111.00 15.07
CA HIS A 60 -9.18 111.69 14.92
C HIS A 60 -9.03 113.13 14.42
N ASN A 61 -9.91 113.58 13.51
CA ASN A 61 -10.80 114.76 13.64
C ASN A 61 -11.28 115.28 12.26
N ASP A 62 -12.62 115.37 12.12
CA ASP A 62 -13.42 116.51 11.63
C ASP A 62 -13.26 117.05 10.17
N LEU A 63 -14.27 117.46 9.38
CA LEU A 63 -15.69 117.81 9.58
C LEU A 63 -16.38 118.18 8.21
N PHE A 64 -17.73 118.06 8.13
CA PHE A 64 -18.76 118.76 7.28
C PHE A 64 -18.85 118.52 5.73
N ASN A 65 -20.00 118.56 4.98
CA ASN A 65 -21.43 118.94 5.20
C ASN A 65 -22.39 118.49 4.02
N ILE A 66 -23.56 117.89 4.35
CA ILE A 66 -25.00 118.12 3.92
C ILE A 66 -25.54 118.06 2.42
N ASN A 67 -26.45 117.09 2.10
CA ASN A 67 -27.94 117.20 1.84
C ASN A 67 -28.64 116.43 0.66
N ARG A 68 -29.84 115.88 0.97
CA ARG A 68 -31.12 115.69 0.21
C ARG A 68 -31.53 114.28 -0.33
N ASP A 69 -32.56 113.74 0.34
CA ASP A 69 -33.02 112.34 0.48
C ASP A 69 -34.07 111.78 -0.52
N GLU A 70 -34.68 112.55 -1.44
CA GLU A 70 -35.88 112.02 -2.14
C GLU A 70 -35.63 111.28 -3.47
N ASN A 71 -34.53 111.57 -4.18
CA ASN A 71 -34.14 110.84 -5.40
C ASN A 71 -33.53 109.45 -5.08
N ILE A 72 -33.17 109.24 -3.81
CA ILE A 72 -32.58 108.00 -3.33
C ILE A 72 -33.64 106.89 -3.32
N HIS A 73 -34.90 107.18 -2.95
CA HIS A 73 -35.94 106.16 -2.77
C HIS A 73 -36.42 105.48 -4.07
N THR A 74 -36.55 106.20 -5.18
CA THR A 74 -36.96 105.61 -6.47
C THR A 74 -35.84 104.78 -7.12
N ASN A 75 -34.59 105.22 -6.96
CA ASN A 75 -33.41 104.47 -7.37
C ASN A 75 -33.21 103.22 -6.51
N ILE A 76 -33.42 103.31 -5.19
CA ILE A 76 -33.46 102.15 -4.30
C ILE A 76 -34.49 101.13 -4.80
N ASN A 77 -35.72 101.52 -5.11
CA ASN A 77 -36.76 100.57 -5.55
C ASN A 77 -36.45 99.86 -6.89
N LYS A 78 -35.77 100.53 -7.83
CA LYS A 78 -35.29 99.91 -9.08
C LYS A 78 -34.11 98.96 -8.81
N LEU A 79 -33.18 99.37 -7.95
CA LEU A 79 -32.07 98.53 -7.50
C LEU A 79 -32.59 97.29 -6.78
N THR A 80 -33.59 97.41 -5.89
CA THR A 80 -34.21 96.27 -5.19
C THR A 80 -34.83 95.26 -6.15
N ARG A 81 -35.54 95.72 -7.20
CA ARG A 81 -36.08 94.81 -8.23
C ARG A 81 -34.98 94.13 -9.06
N LYS A 82 -33.92 94.86 -9.40
CA LYS A 82 -32.78 94.29 -10.12
C LYS A 82 -32.01 93.30 -9.25
N ILE A 83 -31.85 93.58 -7.96
CA ILE A 83 -31.30 92.66 -6.96
C ILE A 83 -32.18 91.42 -6.89
N ALA A 84 -33.50 91.54 -6.73
CA ALA A 84 -34.40 90.39 -6.67
C ALA A 84 -34.36 89.51 -7.93
N ASN A 85 -34.30 90.11 -9.13
CA ASN A 85 -34.15 89.37 -10.38
C ASN A 85 -32.79 88.68 -10.49
N LEU A 86 -31.70 89.37 -10.12
CA LEU A 86 -30.36 88.77 -10.08
C LEU A 86 -30.27 87.65 -9.04
N THR A 87 -30.92 87.78 -7.88
CA THR A 87 -31.00 86.72 -6.87
C THR A 87 -31.70 85.49 -7.42
N LYS A 88 -32.84 85.64 -8.10
CA LYS A 88 -33.53 84.51 -8.76
C LYS A 88 -32.67 83.88 -9.85
N GLU A 89 -31.94 84.67 -10.64
CA GLU A 89 -31.04 84.14 -11.66
C GLU A 89 -29.86 83.39 -11.05
N ILE A 90 -29.32 83.88 -9.92
CA ILE A 90 -28.30 83.20 -9.12
C ILE A 90 -28.84 81.89 -8.57
N GLU A 91 -30.06 81.86 -8.04
CA GLU A 91 -30.69 80.63 -7.54
C GLU A 91 -30.86 79.58 -8.64
N ILE A 92 -31.35 79.98 -9.82
CA ILE A 92 -31.49 79.08 -10.98
C ILE A 92 -30.11 78.59 -11.45
N LYS A 93 -29.11 79.48 -11.50
CA LYS A 93 -27.73 79.09 -11.86
C LYS A 93 -27.11 78.16 -10.82
N ASN A 94 -27.34 78.40 -9.53
CA ASN A 94 -26.89 77.53 -8.44
C ASN A 94 -27.55 76.15 -8.52
N ALA A 95 -28.87 76.09 -8.78
CA ALA A 95 -29.57 74.83 -9.00
C ALA A 95 -28.99 74.07 -10.21
N LYS A 96 -28.67 74.78 -11.30
CA LYS A 96 -28.04 74.18 -12.48
C LYS A 96 -26.61 73.69 -12.21
N ILE A 97 -25.84 74.42 -11.40
CA ILE A 97 -24.50 74.00 -10.97
C ILE A 97 -24.57 72.72 -10.15
N ILE A 98 -25.50 72.65 -9.19
CA ILE A 98 -25.70 71.46 -8.36
C ILE A 98 -26.08 70.26 -9.24
N GLU A 99 -26.98 70.45 -10.21
CA GLU A 99 -27.36 69.37 -11.12
C GLU A 99 -26.22 68.94 -12.03
N GLN A 100 -25.41 69.89 -12.54
CA GLN A 100 -24.21 69.57 -13.32
C GLN A 100 -23.17 68.83 -12.48
N GLN A 101 -22.95 69.22 -11.22
CA GLN A 101 -22.06 68.49 -10.30
C GLN A 101 -22.56 67.07 -10.06
N ARG A 102 -23.88 66.88 -9.97
CA ARG A 102 -24.49 65.55 -9.85
C ARG A 102 -24.27 64.70 -11.10
N CYS A 103 -24.51 65.24 -12.29
CA CYS A 103 -24.26 64.55 -13.55
C CYS A 103 -22.77 64.21 -13.74
N ILE A 104 -21.87 65.10 -13.36
CA ILE A 104 -20.42 64.84 -13.37
C ILE A 104 -20.10 63.68 -12.44
N SER A 105 -20.60 63.67 -11.20
CA SER A 105 -20.39 62.57 -10.26
C SER A 105 -20.86 61.22 -10.82
N ILE A 106 -22.04 61.18 -11.45
CA ILE A 106 -22.59 59.94 -12.04
C ILE A 106 -21.72 59.46 -13.21
N LEU A 107 -21.25 60.38 -14.06
CA LEU A 107 -20.35 60.04 -15.17
C LEU A 107 -18.97 59.58 -14.67
N GLU A 108 -18.44 60.21 -13.62
CA GLU A 108 -17.20 59.76 -12.98
C GLU A 108 -17.34 58.36 -12.38
N ASP A 109 -18.47 58.05 -11.76
CA ASP A 109 -18.75 56.71 -11.22
C ASP A 109 -18.91 55.68 -12.34
N ALA A 110 -19.64 56.01 -13.41
CA ALA A 110 -19.75 55.14 -14.57
C ALA A 110 -18.40 54.92 -15.29
N LEU A 111 -17.54 55.94 -15.34
CA LEU A 111 -16.18 55.82 -15.89
C LEU A 111 -15.25 55.02 -14.97
N ARG A 112 -15.40 55.12 -13.64
CA ARG A 112 -14.66 54.27 -12.68
C ARG A 112 -15.06 52.81 -12.82
N GLU A 113 -16.35 52.53 -12.98
CA GLU A 113 -16.90 51.18 -13.13
C GLU A 113 -16.54 50.57 -14.50
N ASN A 114 -16.60 51.33 -15.59
CA ASN A 114 -16.26 50.84 -16.94
C ASN A 114 -14.74 50.59 -17.12
N ASN A 115 -13.90 51.39 -16.46
CA ASN A 115 -12.43 51.26 -16.57
C ASN A 115 -11.81 50.30 -15.54
N ASN A 116 -12.62 49.50 -14.83
CA ASN A 116 -12.16 48.55 -13.81
C ASN A 116 -11.14 49.17 -12.82
N ILE A 117 -11.25 50.48 -12.54
CA ILE A 117 -10.23 51.22 -11.77
C ILE A 117 -10.14 50.64 -10.36
N THR A 118 -11.30 50.30 -9.77
CA THR A 118 -11.38 49.66 -8.46
C THR A 118 -10.71 48.28 -8.45
N GLU A 119 -10.81 47.51 -9.54
CA GLU A 119 -10.15 46.21 -9.65
C GLU A 119 -8.63 46.37 -9.78
N PHE A 120 -8.17 47.36 -10.56
CA PHE A 120 -6.74 47.67 -10.67
C PHE A 120 -6.16 48.18 -9.35
N GLU A 121 -6.90 48.99 -8.59
CA GLU A 121 -6.49 49.43 -7.26
C GLU A 121 -6.39 48.27 -6.27
N GLN A 122 -7.35 47.33 -6.30
CA GLN A 122 -7.28 46.11 -5.50
C GLN A 122 -6.12 45.21 -5.93
N LEU A 123 -5.88 45.03 -7.23
CA LEU A 123 -4.74 44.29 -7.74
C LEU A 123 -3.42 44.96 -7.34
N LEU A 124 -3.32 46.29 -7.37
CA LEU A 124 -2.17 47.05 -6.88
C LEU A 124 -1.94 46.84 -5.39
N ALA A 125 -3.01 46.80 -4.57
CA ALA A 125 -2.90 46.51 -3.14
C ALA A 125 -2.43 45.06 -2.89
N VAL A 126 -2.95 44.10 -3.66
CA VAL A 126 -2.54 42.69 -3.58
C VAL A 126 -1.08 42.52 -4.03
N VAL A 127 -0.66 43.18 -5.11
CA VAL A 127 0.72 43.15 -5.60
C VAL A 127 1.65 43.75 -4.55
N ARG A 128 1.33 44.92 -3.98
CA ARG A 128 2.13 45.52 -2.90
C ARG A 128 2.23 44.61 -1.67
N SER A 129 1.13 44.00 -1.25
CA SER A 129 1.13 43.05 -0.14
C SER A 129 1.97 41.81 -0.43
N LYS A 130 1.92 41.30 -1.67
CA LYS A 130 2.78 40.20 -2.11
C LYS A 130 4.25 40.61 -2.19
N ASP A 131 4.56 41.81 -2.67
CA ASP A 131 5.93 42.34 -2.75
C ASP A 131 6.51 42.59 -1.35
N GLU A 132 5.70 43.06 -0.40
CA GLU A 132 6.08 43.15 1.01
C GLU A 132 6.38 41.77 1.60
N ARG A 133 5.51 40.78 1.34
CA ARG A 133 5.73 39.39 1.77
C ARG A 133 6.96 38.75 1.11
N ILE A 134 7.19 39.02 -0.17
CA ILE A 134 8.40 38.58 -0.88
C ILE A 134 9.62 39.25 -0.24
N SER A 135 9.59 40.56 0.00
CA SER A 135 10.67 41.29 0.67
C SER A 135 10.92 40.78 2.09
N GLU A 136 9.89 40.37 2.82
CA GLU A 136 10.02 39.72 4.13
C GLU A 136 10.65 38.34 4.02
N LEU A 137 10.20 37.51 3.09
CA LEU A 137 10.76 36.18 2.83
C LEU A 137 12.21 36.28 2.35
N GLU A 138 12.53 37.24 1.50
CA GLU A 138 13.89 37.55 1.07
C GLU A 138 14.73 38.06 2.22
N LYS A 139 14.19 38.92 3.11
CA LYS A 139 14.88 39.29 4.35
C LYS A 139 15.10 38.09 5.26
N ILE A 140 14.17 37.14 5.34
CA ILE A 140 14.35 35.91 6.14
C ILE A 140 15.44 35.04 5.51
N ILE A 141 15.41 34.82 4.20
CA ILE A 141 16.43 34.06 3.46
C ILE A 141 17.81 34.74 3.56
N ASN A 142 17.87 36.05 3.36
CA ASN A 142 19.12 36.83 3.36
C ASN A 142 19.66 37.16 4.76
N LYS A 143 18.80 37.24 5.79
CA LYS A 143 19.22 37.24 7.21
C LYS A 143 19.56 35.84 7.71
N THR A 144 19.42 34.83 6.87
CA THR A 144 20.01 33.51 7.07
C THR A 144 21.28 33.33 6.22
N PRO A 145 22.30 34.21 6.26
CA PRO A 145 23.59 33.88 5.69
C PRO A 145 24.30 32.97 6.70
N GLY A 146 24.04 31.66 6.60
CA GLY A 146 24.76 30.63 7.34
C GLY A 146 24.22 30.27 8.72
N ALA A 147 23.65 29.05 8.78
CA ALA A 147 23.53 28.15 9.94
C ALA A 147 22.46 28.48 11.01
N PRO A 148 21.66 27.47 11.44
CA PRO A 148 22.15 26.12 11.72
C PRO A 148 21.37 24.98 11.04
N CYS A 149 20.62 25.23 9.96
CA CYS A 149 19.82 24.18 9.33
C CYS A 149 20.66 23.01 8.79
N ALA A 150 21.78 23.29 8.11
CA ALA A 150 22.70 22.25 7.64
C ALA A 150 23.46 21.56 8.80
N VAL A 151 23.85 22.29 9.84
CA VAL A 151 24.63 21.72 10.97
C VAL A 151 23.76 20.86 11.89
N TYR A 152 22.49 21.24 12.12
CA TYR A 152 21.55 20.39 12.86
C TYR A 152 21.08 19.21 12.02
N SER A 153 20.92 19.36 10.70
CA SER A 153 20.64 18.21 9.82
C SER A 153 21.82 17.26 9.78
N ASP A 154 23.05 17.76 9.68
CA ASP A 154 24.27 16.94 9.64
C ASP A 154 24.52 16.25 10.98
N LYS A 155 24.32 16.95 12.10
CA LYS A 155 24.38 16.33 13.43
C LYS A 155 23.29 15.27 13.60
N ARG A 156 22.06 15.54 13.15
CA ARG A 156 20.96 14.57 13.19
C ARG A 156 21.24 13.37 12.28
N ILE A 157 21.85 13.59 11.12
CA ILE A 157 22.26 12.54 10.19
C ILE A 157 23.34 11.68 10.85
N LEU A 158 24.37 12.27 11.45
CA LEU A 158 25.40 11.54 12.20
C LEU A 158 24.83 10.70 13.35
N GLU A 159 23.91 11.28 14.14
CA GLU A 159 23.21 10.55 15.22
C GLU A 159 22.39 9.36 14.68
N LEU A 160 21.72 9.54 13.53
CA LEU A 160 20.95 8.48 12.88
C LEU A 160 21.86 7.41 12.26
N GLU A 161 23.00 7.80 11.70
CA GLU A 161 24.01 6.88 11.18
C GLU A 161 24.63 6.05 12.31
N ASP A 162 24.93 6.66 13.45
CA ASP A 162 25.45 5.95 14.61
C ASP A 162 24.40 5.03 15.23
N ALA A 163 23.14 5.47 15.34
CA ALA A 163 22.04 4.60 15.76
C ALA A 163 21.79 3.44 14.79
N LEU A 164 21.98 3.67 13.48
CA LEU A 164 21.87 2.63 12.47
C LEU A 164 23.02 1.62 12.57
N LYS A 165 24.26 2.08 12.77
CA LYS A 165 25.42 1.20 13.02
C LYS A 165 25.19 0.36 14.26
N GLU A 166 24.71 0.97 15.35
CA GLU A 166 24.40 0.24 16.59
C GLU A 166 23.29 -0.79 16.36
N SER A 167 22.21 -0.41 15.68
CA SER A 167 21.11 -1.33 15.34
C SER A 167 21.60 -2.51 14.51
N PHE A 168 22.47 -2.26 13.52
CA PHE A 168 23.08 -3.30 12.70
C PHE A 168 23.97 -4.23 13.52
N MET A 169 24.82 -3.67 14.41
CA MET A 169 25.66 -4.47 15.30
C MET A 169 24.84 -5.33 16.25
N ILE A 170 23.77 -4.79 16.83
CA ILE A 170 22.84 -5.54 17.69
C ILE A 170 22.16 -6.65 16.90
N ALA A 171 21.71 -6.37 15.66
CA ALA A 171 21.10 -7.38 14.81
C ALA A 171 22.08 -8.52 14.47
N ALA A 172 23.32 -8.18 14.10
CA ALA A 172 24.37 -9.15 13.82
C ALA A 172 24.73 -10.01 15.05
N GLU A 173 24.83 -9.40 16.23
CA GLU A 173 25.11 -10.13 17.47
C GLU A 173 23.95 -11.05 17.85
N ARG A 174 22.69 -10.61 17.68
CA ARG A 174 21.51 -11.46 17.92
C ARG A 174 21.45 -12.63 16.96
N GLU A 175 21.74 -12.41 15.68
CA GLU A 175 21.78 -13.47 14.68
C GLU A 175 22.87 -14.51 15.02
N LYS A 176 24.06 -14.05 15.45
CA LYS A 176 25.13 -14.93 15.92
C LYS A 176 24.69 -15.78 17.12
N VAL A 177 24.10 -15.17 18.16
CA VAL A 177 23.59 -15.90 19.32
C VAL A 177 22.51 -16.90 18.92
N PHE A 178 21.60 -16.52 18.01
CA PHE A 178 20.57 -17.42 17.48
C PHE A 178 21.17 -18.65 16.79
N TYR A 179 22.19 -18.48 15.95
CA TYR A 179 22.88 -19.61 15.33
C TYR A 179 23.56 -20.51 16.37
N GLU A 180 24.20 -19.94 17.39
CA GLU A 180 24.82 -20.72 18.47
C GLU A 180 23.79 -21.51 19.30
N GLU A 181 22.63 -20.92 19.59
CA GLU A 181 21.53 -21.60 20.30
C GLU A 181 20.88 -22.70 19.45
N GLU A 182 20.62 -22.44 18.17
CA GLU A 182 20.05 -23.44 17.27
C GLU A 182 21.05 -24.59 17.05
N GLN A 183 22.35 -24.30 16.95
CA GLN A 183 23.38 -25.34 16.87
C GLN A 183 23.39 -26.22 18.14
N LYS A 184 23.33 -25.61 19.33
CA LYS A 184 23.22 -26.36 20.60
C LYS A 184 21.94 -27.20 20.66
N ARG A 185 20.83 -26.69 20.14
CA ARG A 185 19.55 -27.42 20.06
C ARG A 185 19.69 -28.63 19.14
N ILE A 186 20.24 -28.46 17.94
CA ILE A 186 20.49 -29.55 16.98
C ILE A 186 21.37 -30.62 17.61
N GLU A 187 22.48 -30.24 18.25
CA GLU A 187 23.38 -31.18 18.92
C GLU A 187 22.69 -31.94 20.06
N THR A 188 21.85 -31.25 20.83
CA THR A 188 21.07 -31.86 21.92
C THR A 188 20.06 -32.87 21.37
N LEU A 189 19.34 -32.53 20.30
CA LEU A 189 18.41 -33.44 19.62
C LEU A 189 19.14 -34.66 19.06
N GLN A 190 20.31 -34.48 18.45
CA GLN A 190 21.12 -35.59 17.96
C GLN A 190 21.60 -36.52 19.10
N LYS A 191 22.01 -35.95 20.24
CA LYS A 191 22.37 -36.71 21.44
C LYS A 191 21.17 -37.48 21.99
N MET A 192 20.00 -36.84 22.05
CA MET A 192 18.75 -37.46 22.49
C MET A 192 18.38 -38.65 21.60
N LYS A 193 18.41 -38.48 20.27
CA LYS A 193 18.16 -39.56 19.30
C LYS A 193 19.13 -40.74 19.47
N LYS A 194 20.42 -40.47 19.69
CA LYS A 194 21.41 -41.52 19.98
C LYS A 194 21.13 -42.23 21.30
N MET A 195 20.66 -41.50 22.32
CA MET A 195 20.32 -42.09 23.62
C MET A 195 19.06 -42.96 23.54
N GLU A 196 18.04 -42.50 22.83
CA GLU A 196 16.82 -43.27 22.52
C GLU A 196 17.16 -44.57 21.80
N GLN A 197 17.99 -44.52 20.75
CA GLN A 197 18.48 -45.71 20.07
C GLN A 197 19.22 -46.67 21.00
N ARG A 198 20.03 -46.16 21.94
CA ARG A 198 20.72 -46.99 22.94
C ARG A 198 19.74 -47.65 23.91
N ILE A 199 18.72 -46.93 24.37
CA ILE A 199 17.69 -47.48 25.25
C ILE A 199 16.96 -48.62 24.53
N LEU A 200 16.52 -48.41 23.28
CA LEU A 200 15.88 -49.44 22.47
C LEU A 200 16.80 -50.65 22.26
N SER A 201 18.08 -50.43 21.98
CA SER A 201 19.06 -51.51 21.83
C SER A 201 19.23 -52.31 23.13
N LEU A 202 19.26 -51.64 24.29
CA LEU A 202 19.37 -52.30 25.60
C LEU A 202 18.11 -53.07 25.95
N GLN A 203 16.93 -52.52 25.68
CA GLN A 203 15.65 -53.19 25.87
C GLN A 203 15.52 -54.42 24.97
N ASN A 204 15.91 -54.31 23.70
CA ASN A 204 15.92 -55.47 22.80
C ASN A 204 16.92 -56.53 23.26
N ALA A 205 18.13 -56.13 23.68
CA ALA A 205 19.11 -57.07 24.23
C ALA A 205 18.58 -57.76 25.49
N SER A 206 17.91 -57.03 26.40
CA SER A 206 17.37 -57.61 27.64
C SER A 206 16.23 -58.59 27.35
N ILE A 207 15.32 -58.27 26.44
CA ILE A 207 14.23 -59.15 26.01
C ILE A 207 14.80 -60.43 25.36
N MET A 208 15.82 -60.31 24.51
CA MET A 208 16.45 -61.46 23.87
C MET A 208 17.26 -62.32 24.86
N SER A 209 17.81 -61.71 25.92
CA SER A 209 18.52 -62.42 27.00
C SER A 209 17.60 -63.05 28.04
N CYS A 210 16.34 -62.62 28.11
CA CYS A 210 15.35 -63.20 29.01
C CYS A 210 14.91 -64.57 28.48
N GLU A 211 15.18 -65.63 29.24
CA GLU A 211 14.88 -67.02 28.84
C GLU A 211 13.39 -67.24 28.51
N THR A 212 12.49 -66.66 29.31
CA THR A 212 11.04 -66.74 29.09
C THR A 212 10.62 -65.99 27.82
N CYS A 213 11.08 -64.75 27.66
CA CYS A 213 10.75 -63.93 26.48
C CYS A 213 11.32 -64.55 25.21
N SER A 214 12.59 -64.96 25.21
CA SER A 214 13.24 -65.57 24.04
C SER A 214 12.54 -66.86 23.58
N THR A 215 12.06 -67.69 24.52
CA THR A 215 11.29 -68.89 24.22
C THR A 215 9.94 -68.56 23.58
N VAL A 216 9.22 -67.57 24.11
CA VAL A 216 7.95 -67.12 23.55
C VAL A 216 8.14 -66.53 22.15
N LEU A 217 9.19 -65.71 21.95
CA LEU A 217 9.51 -65.12 20.66
C LEU A 217 9.89 -66.16 19.61
N ARG A 218 10.63 -67.20 19.99
CA ARG A 218 10.95 -68.31 19.10
C ARG A 218 9.71 -69.06 18.66
N LYS A 219 8.76 -69.31 19.59
CA LYS A 219 7.47 -69.93 19.27
C LYS A 219 6.63 -69.04 18.37
N LEU A 220 6.58 -67.73 18.64
CA LEU A 220 5.86 -66.77 17.81
C LEU A 220 6.43 -66.74 16.40
N LYS A 221 7.75 -66.63 16.24
CA LYS A 221 8.42 -66.68 14.94
C LYS A 221 8.12 -67.98 14.19
N TRP A 222 8.19 -69.12 14.87
CA TRP A 222 7.87 -70.41 14.26
C TRP A 222 6.41 -70.51 13.80
N LEU A 223 5.47 -69.97 14.59
CA LEU A 223 4.05 -69.91 14.23
C LEU A 223 3.82 -68.98 13.03
N GLU A 224 4.44 -67.81 13.00
CA GLU A 224 4.37 -66.88 11.87
C GLU A 224 4.91 -67.53 10.58
N GLU A 225 6.08 -68.16 10.63
CA GLU A 225 6.64 -68.90 9.49
C GLU A 225 5.75 -70.06 9.05
N SER A 226 5.15 -70.77 10.00
CA SER A 226 4.23 -71.88 9.68
C SER A 226 2.93 -71.39 9.06
N PHE A 227 2.41 -70.26 9.53
CA PHE A 227 1.23 -69.62 8.96
C PHE A 227 1.50 -69.14 7.54
N GLU A 228 2.63 -68.47 7.30
CA GLU A 228 2.96 -67.94 5.98
C GLU A 228 3.18 -69.08 4.97
N ARG A 229 3.88 -70.15 5.36
CA ARG A 229 3.99 -71.37 4.53
C ARG A 229 2.62 -71.98 4.20
N CYS A 230 1.67 -71.97 5.14
CA CYS A 230 0.32 -72.48 4.90
C CYS A 230 -0.45 -71.57 3.94
N ARG A 231 -0.33 -70.25 4.13
CA ARG A 231 -0.94 -69.22 3.28
C ARG A 231 -0.43 -69.30 1.84
N GLU A 232 0.88 -69.39 1.65
CA GLU A 232 1.52 -69.55 0.34
C GLU A 232 1.04 -70.83 -0.36
N LYS A 233 1.03 -71.97 0.35
CA LYS A 233 0.51 -73.24 -0.19
C LYS A 233 -0.94 -73.13 -0.60
N LYS A 234 -1.79 -72.55 0.25
CA LYS A 234 -3.20 -72.30 -0.06
C LYS A 234 -3.34 -71.44 -1.31
N HIS A 235 -2.57 -70.36 -1.41
CA HIS A 235 -2.62 -69.45 -2.55
C HIS A 235 -2.18 -70.14 -3.86
N VAL A 236 -1.09 -70.92 -3.83
CA VAL A 236 -0.65 -71.73 -4.98
C VAL A 236 -1.73 -72.74 -5.41
N ILE A 237 -2.32 -73.46 -4.45
CA ILE A 237 -3.37 -74.44 -4.74
C ILE A 237 -4.61 -73.77 -5.35
N LEU A 238 -5.06 -72.64 -4.78
CA LEU A 238 -6.23 -71.92 -5.28
C LEU A 238 -5.99 -71.35 -6.68
N ARG A 239 -4.82 -70.75 -6.92
CA ARG A 239 -4.45 -70.25 -8.25
C ARG A 239 -4.43 -71.38 -9.28
N HIS A 240 -3.81 -72.51 -8.94
CA HIS A 240 -3.78 -73.68 -9.83
C HIS A 240 -5.18 -74.24 -10.10
N LEU A 241 -6.04 -74.32 -9.07
CA LEU A 241 -7.42 -74.77 -9.23
C LEU A 241 -8.20 -73.85 -10.18
N SER A 242 -8.05 -72.53 -10.04
CA SER A 242 -8.70 -71.57 -10.93
C SER A 242 -8.22 -71.69 -12.38
N GLN A 243 -6.92 -71.91 -12.61
CA GLN A 243 -6.39 -72.18 -13.95
C GLN A 243 -6.97 -73.47 -14.55
N VAL A 244 -7.05 -74.56 -13.78
CA VAL A 244 -7.67 -75.80 -14.25
C VAL A 244 -9.15 -75.61 -14.56
N ILE A 245 -9.88 -74.83 -13.76
CA ILE A 245 -11.29 -74.50 -14.04
C ILE A 245 -11.40 -73.67 -15.32
N GLN A 246 -10.50 -72.71 -15.55
CA GLN A 246 -10.43 -71.94 -16.78
C GLN A 246 -10.24 -72.85 -18.00
N ASP A 247 -9.24 -73.73 -17.98
CA ASP A 247 -8.95 -74.67 -19.08
C ASP A 247 -10.17 -75.56 -19.40
N LEU A 248 -10.86 -76.06 -18.37
CA LEU A 248 -12.07 -76.88 -18.53
C LEU A 248 -13.23 -76.07 -19.14
N LEU A 249 -13.40 -74.82 -18.74
CA LEU A 249 -14.44 -73.94 -19.29
C LEU A 249 -14.15 -73.58 -20.75
N GLU A 250 -12.90 -73.25 -21.08
CA GLU A 250 -12.47 -72.98 -22.45
C GLU A 250 -12.66 -74.21 -23.36
N GLY A 251 -12.34 -75.40 -22.86
CA GLY A 251 -12.61 -76.67 -23.55
C GLY A 251 -14.10 -76.88 -23.81
N ALA A 252 -14.95 -76.70 -22.79
CA ALA A 252 -16.40 -76.84 -22.93
C ALA A 252 -17.02 -75.80 -23.88
N ILE A 253 -16.55 -74.55 -23.86
CA ILE A 253 -16.98 -73.50 -24.79
C ILE A 253 -16.58 -73.88 -26.22
N SER A 254 -15.35 -74.33 -26.43
CA SER A 254 -14.86 -74.76 -27.75
C SER A 254 -15.67 -75.94 -28.30
N GLU A 255 -16.07 -76.88 -27.45
CA GLU A 255 -16.96 -77.98 -27.83
C GLU A 255 -18.35 -77.47 -28.27
N LYS A 256 -18.94 -76.55 -27.50
CA LYS A 256 -20.23 -75.92 -27.86
C LYS A 256 -20.12 -75.13 -29.16
N ASP A 257 -19.01 -74.42 -29.37
CA ASP A 257 -18.74 -73.68 -30.61
C ASP A 257 -18.61 -74.61 -31.82
N SER A 258 -17.96 -75.77 -31.67
CA SER A 258 -17.93 -76.79 -32.73
C SER A 258 -19.33 -77.28 -33.08
N GLN A 259 -20.15 -77.60 -32.08
CA GLN A 259 -21.52 -78.08 -32.29
C GLN A 259 -22.41 -77.03 -32.97
N ILE A 260 -22.28 -75.76 -32.57
CA ILE A 260 -22.98 -74.63 -33.21
C ILE A 260 -22.50 -74.47 -34.66
N ALA A 261 -21.19 -74.48 -34.89
CA ALA A 261 -20.63 -74.34 -36.24
C ALA A 261 -21.07 -75.48 -37.17
N GLU A 262 -21.15 -76.72 -36.68
CA GLU A 262 -21.66 -77.86 -37.44
C GLU A 262 -23.11 -77.65 -37.90
N LEU A 263 -23.98 -77.13 -37.02
CA LEU A 263 -25.36 -76.78 -37.37
C LEU A 263 -25.42 -75.59 -38.33
N GLU A 264 -24.58 -74.57 -38.15
CA GLU A 264 -24.53 -73.40 -39.03
C GLU A 264 -24.04 -73.76 -40.45
N VAL A 265 -23.08 -74.68 -40.56
CA VAL A 265 -22.58 -75.19 -41.86
C VAL A 265 -23.62 -76.06 -42.57
N LYS A 266 -24.48 -76.77 -41.82
CA LYS A 266 -25.60 -77.53 -42.40
C LYS A 266 -26.59 -76.62 -43.15
N GLY A 267 -26.68 -75.34 -42.77
CA GLY A 267 -27.39 -74.30 -43.51
C GLY A 267 -28.91 -74.32 -43.31
N VAL A 268 -29.61 -75.27 -43.93
CA VAL A 268 -31.07 -75.40 -43.78
C VAL A 268 -31.38 -76.31 -42.60
N LEU A 269 -31.80 -75.70 -41.49
CA LEU A 269 -32.18 -76.39 -40.25
C LEU A 269 -33.68 -76.64 -40.20
N ASP A 270 -34.08 -77.78 -39.64
CA ASP A 270 -35.47 -77.99 -39.24
C ASP A 270 -35.81 -77.23 -37.94
N GLU A 271 -37.09 -77.25 -37.54
CA GLU A 271 -37.55 -76.54 -36.33
C GLU A 271 -36.89 -77.08 -35.04
N ASN A 272 -36.57 -78.38 -34.99
CA ASN A 272 -35.93 -78.99 -33.84
C ASN A 272 -34.44 -78.63 -33.77
N GLU A 273 -33.77 -78.60 -34.92
CA GLU A 273 -32.37 -78.21 -35.06
C GLU A 273 -32.15 -76.74 -34.76
N THR A 274 -33.12 -75.89 -35.14
CA THR A 274 -33.12 -74.47 -34.76
C THR A 274 -33.22 -74.31 -33.25
N LYS A 275 -34.17 -75.02 -32.60
CA LYS A 275 -34.29 -75.01 -31.13
C LYS A 275 -33.04 -75.56 -30.44
N ALA A 276 -32.43 -76.61 -30.98
CA ALA A 276 -31.19 -77.17 -30.45
C ALA A 276 -30.03 -76.16 -30.55
N CYS A 277 -29.92 -75.44 -31.66
CA CYS A 277 -28.94 -74.36 -31.83
C CYS A 277 -29.13 -73.23 -30.81
N ASP A 278 -30.37 -72.80 -30.57
CA ASP A 278 -30.68 -71.78 -29.56
C ASP A 278 -30.29 -72.24 -28.15
N VAL A 279 -30.59 -73.50 -27.79
CA VAL A 279 -30.17 -74.07 -26.49
C VAL A 279 -28.64 -74.12 -26.35
N LEU A 280 -27.92 -74.49 -27.41
CA LEU A 280 -26.45 -74.49 -27.40
C LEU A 280 -25.88 -73.08 -27.22
N LYS A 281 -26.50 -72.06 -27.83
CA LYS A 281 -26.11 -70.65 -27.66
C LYS A 281 -26.35 -70.17 -26.23
N ASP A 282 -27.48 -70.50 -25.63
CA ASP A 282 -27.79 -70.18 -24.23
C ASP A 282 -26.82 -70.87 -23.25
N GLU A 283 -26.48 -72.13 -23.50
CA GLU A 283 -25.50 -72.87 -22.69
C GLU A 283 -24.09 -72.28 -22.82
N LYS A 284 -23.68 -71.93 -24.04
CA LYS A 284 -22.41 -71.22 -24.30
C LYS A 284 -22.36 -69.90 -23.54
N GLU A 285 -23.43 -69.10 -23.55
CA GLU A 285 -23.47 -67.83 -22.83
C GLU A 285 -23.28 -68.02 -21.31
N LYS A 286 -23.91 -69.06 -20.73
CA LYS A 286 -23.71 -69.41 -19.32
C LYS A 286 -22.26 -69.79 -19.02
N LEU A 287 -21.62 -70.56 -19.89
CA LEU A 287 -20.22 -70.95 -19.76
C LEU A 287 -19.28 -69.73 -19.89
N LEU A 288 -19.54 -68.82 -20.82
CA LEU A 288 -18.77 -67.57 -20.97
C LEU A 288 -18.89 -66.67 -19.74
N ASN A 289 -20.10 -66.54 -19.17
CA ASN A 289 -20.30 -65.79 -17.94
C ASN A 289 -19.53 -66.42 -16.77
N ARG A 290 -19.49 -67.76 -16.70
CA ARG A 290 -18.70 -68.47 -15.68
C ARG A 290 -17.19 -68.29 -15.89
N LEU A 291 -16.71 -68.35 -17.13
CA LEU A 291 -15.31 -68.11 -17.50
C LEU A 291 -14.87 -66.70 -17.12
N LYS A 292 -15.73 -65.71 -17.35
CA LYS A 292 -15.47 -64.33 -16.93
C LYS A 292 -15.22 -64.22 -15.42
N ILE A 293 -16.08 -64.83 -14.61
CA ILE A 293 -15.94 -64.84 -13.14
C ILE A 293 -14.63 -65.54 -12.73
N GLU A 294 -14.27 -66.64 -13.39
CA GLU A 294 -13.03 -67.36 -13.06
C GLU A 294 -11.78 -66.56 -13.48
N ASN A 295 -11.81 -65.88 -14.62
CA ASN A 295 -10.73 -64.98 -15.04
C ASN A 295 -10.55 -63.80 -14.08
N GLU A 296 -11.63 -63.24 -13.56
CA GLU A 296 -11.57 -62.22 -12.50
C GLU A 296 -10.87 -62.76 -11.25
N ARG A 297 -11.17 -64.00 -10.82
CA ARG A 297 -10.49 -64.66 -9.67
C ARG A 297 -9.01 -64.91 -9.91
N ILE A 298 -8.61 -65.30 -11.13
CA ILE A 298 -7.19 -65.49 -11.47
C ILE A 298 -6.46 -64.15 -11.35
N VAL A 299 -7.04 -63.08 -11.88
CA VAL A 299 -6.49 -61.72 -11.75
C VAL A 299 -6.43 -61.27 -10.29
N GLU A 300 -7.40 -61.63 -9.44
CA GLU A 300 -7.34 -61.38 -7.99
C GLU A 300 -6.13 -62.09 -7.35
N PHE A 301 -5.89 -63.36 -7.68
CA PHE A 301 -4.71 -64.09 -7.19
C PHE A 301 -3.38 -63.51 -7.72
N GLU A 302 -3.37 -62.87 -8.90
CA GLU A 302 -2.20 -62.22 -9.48
C GLU A 302 -1.97 -60.79 -8.95
N ARG A 303 -3.02 -60.10 -8.47
CA ARG A 303 -2.94 -58.81 -7.79
C ARG A 303 -2.56 -58.92 -6.31
N GLU A 304 -2.64 -60.12 -5.74
CA GLU A 304 -2.28 -60.39 -4.35
C GLU A 304 -0.77 -60.53 -4.00
N PRO A 305 0.25 -60.12 -4.79
CA PRO A 305 1.64 -60.18 -4.32
C PRO A 305 2.13 -58.89 -3.64
N SER A 306 1.28 -57.98 -3.17
CA SER A 306 1.76 -56.76 -2.49
C SER A 306 0.74 -56.00 -1.63
N GLU A 307 -0.06 -56.68 -0.82
CA GLU A 307 -0.51 -56.07 0.44
C GLU A 307 -0.24 -57.06 1.57
N PRO A 308 0.91 -56.95 2.28
CA PRO A 308 0.82 -57.17 3.70
C PRO A 308 -0.25 -56.18 4.17
N GLU A 309 -1.37 -56.68 4.70
CA GLU A 309 -2.30 -55.89 5.51
C GLU A 309 -1.48 -54.82 6.23
N ARG A 310 -1.67 -53.55 5.87
CA ARG A 310 -0.85 -52.40 6.28
C ARG A 310 -0.27 -52.55 7.69
N ARG A 311 0.86 -53.24 7.80
CA ARG A 311 1.83 -53.01 8.86
C ARG A 311 2.51 -51.77 8.36
N VAL A 312 2.08 -50.64 8.91
CA VAL A 312 2.69 -49.33 8.72
C VAL A 312 4.21 -49.54 8.65
N ASP A 313 4.71 -49.28 7.46
CA ASP A 313 6.10 -49.41 7.09
C ASP A 313 6.85 -48.28 7.79
N ALA A 314 7.38 -48.57 8.98
CA ALA A 314 8.48 -47.82 9.56
C ALA A 314 9.69 -48.72 9.42
N GLY A 315 10.58 -48.33 8.51
CA GLY A 315 11.64 -49.17 7.98
C GLY A 315 12.44 -49.93 9.03
N ALA A 316 12.71 -51.20 8.71
CA ALA A 316 13.84 -51.99 9.19
C ALA A 316 14.26 -51.73 10.65
N VAL A 317 13.36 -51.94 11.60
CA VAL A 317 13.72 -52.26 12.98
C VAL A 317 12.86 -53.44 13.39
N SER A 318 13.52 -54.44 13.96
CA SER A 318 12.93 -55.59 14.65
C SER A 318 11.61 -55.23 15.34
N PRO A 319 10.60 -56.13 15.40
CA PRO A 319 9.29 -55.81 15.97
C PRO A 319 9.46 -55.10 17.32
N PRO A 320 8.78 -53.97 17.59
CA PRO A 320 8.83 -53.33 18.89
C PRO A 320 8.16 -54.30 19.86
N LEU A 321 8.96 -55.04 20.62
CA LEU A 321 8.48 -55.97 21.64
C LEU A 321 8.11 -55.26 22.95
N ALA A 322 7.98 -53.92 22.89
CA ALA A 322 7.33 -53.14 23.92
C ALA A 322 5.90 -52.82 23.47
N LEU A 323 4.93 -53.61 23.94
CA LEU A 323 3.50 -53.28 23.91
C LEU A 323 3.18 -51.89 24.50
N ALA A 324 4.13 -51.27 25.20
CA ALA A 324 4.02 -49.94 25.78
C ALA A 324 4.11 -48.78 24.76
N ASP A 325 4.87 -48.93 23.67
CA ASP A 325 5.09 -47.81 22.73
C ASP A 325 3.85 -47.50 21.88
N ARG A 326 2.97 -48.49 21.67
CA ARG A 326 1.68 -48.29 20.99
C ARG A 326 0.67 -47.49 21.82
N LEU A 327 0.83 -47.42 23.13
CA LEU A 327 -0.04 -46.61 23.99
C LEU A 327 0.42 -45.15 24.07
N VAL A 328 1.71 -44.89 23.84
CA VAL A 328 2.25 -43.51 23.84
C VAL A 328 1.90 -42.79 22.53
N SER A 329 1.96 -43.47 21.38
CA SER A 329 1.59 -42.88 20.09
C SER A 329 0.10 -42.48 19.98
N ALA A 330 -0.77 -43.01 20.84
CA ALA A 330 -2.19 -42.62 20.89
C ALA A 330 -2.43 -41.31 21.68
N CYS A 331 -1.39 -40.73 22.29
CA CYS A 331 -1.49 -39.51 23.09
C CYS A 331 -0.89 -38.25 22.43
N ASP A 332 -0.42 -38.34 21.18
CA ASP A 332 0.26 -37.22 20.49
C ASP A 332 -0.69 -36.14 19.92
N ASP A 333 -2.01 -36.27 20.08
CA ASP A 333 -2.99 -35.27 19.63
C ASP A 333 -3.25 -34.14 20.65
N HIS A 334 -2.43 -34.01 21.69
CA HIS A 334 -2.43 -32.84 22.57
C HIS A 334 -1.21 -31.98 22.31
N VAL A 335 -1.38 -31.06 21.36
CA VAL A 335 -0.50 -29.91 21.13
C VAL A 335 -0.35 -29.15 22.45
N ILE A 336 0.72 -29.42 23.19
CA ILE A 336 1.14 -28.56 24.30
C ILE A 336 1.69 -27.28 23.67
N ILE A 337 0.82 -26.28 23.57
CA ILE A 337 1.23 -24.91 23.27
C ILE A 337 2.00 -24.41 24.49
N TRP A 338 3.33 -24.38 24.40
CA TRP A 338 4.16 -23.65 25.35
C TRP A 338 3.95 -22.15 25.12
N VAL A 339 2.95 -21.58 25.79
CA VAL A 339 2.85 -20.13 25.94
C VAL A 339 3.94 -19.72 26.94
N SER A 340 4.99 -19.08 26.43
CA SER A 340 6.03 -18.44 27.22
C SER A 340 5.43 -17.32 28.08
N LEU A 341 5.03 -17.66 29.31
CA LEU A 341 4.65 -16.72 30.35
C LEU A 341 5.89 -16.36 31.16
N SER A 342 6.51 -15.25 30.77
CA SER A 342 7.45 -14.50 31.58
C SER A 342 6.73 -13.95 32.81
N ALA A 343 6.63 -14.72 33.89
CA ALA A 343 6.24 -14.20 35.20
C ALA A 343 6.72 -15.12 36.32
N VAL A 344 7.79 -14.67 36.98
CA VAL A 344 8.09 -14.80 38.42
C VAL A 344 7.17 -15.74 39.20
N SER A 345 7.68 -16.92 39.58
CA SER A 345 7.57 -17.41 40.96
C SER A 345 8.56 -18.52 41.23
N ARG A 346 9.35 -18.27 42.27
CA ARG A 346 10.32 -19.17 42.89
C ARG A 346 9.54 -20.37 43.46
N MET A 347 9.70 -21.56 42.87
CA MET A 347 9.25 -22.81 43.50
C MET A 347 10.47 -23.62 43.92
N GLU A 348 10.59 -23.78 45.23
CA GLU A 348 11.59 -24.58 45.92
C GLU A 348 11.42 -26.06 45.54
N TRP A 349 12.54 -26.70 45.22
CA TRP A 349 12.61 -28.14 45.02
C TRP A 349 12.69 -28.82 46.39
N PRO A 350 11.86 -29.84 46.71
CA PRO A 350 12.07 -30.64 47.89
C PRO A 350 13.28 -31.54 47.65
N SER A 351 14.33 -31.34 48.43
CA SER A 351 15.45 -32.26 48.58
C SER A 351 14.95 -33.61 49.10
N LEU A 352 14.90 -34.62 48.23
CA LEU A 352 14.66 -36.01 48.60
C LEU A 352 15.92 -36.54 49.29
N THR A 353 15.82 -36.74 50.60
CA THR A 353 16.80 -37.44 51.43
C THR A 353 16.85 -38.91 51.04
N TYR A 354 18.06 -39.35 50.70
CA TYR A 354 18.44 -40.73 50.45
C TYR A 354 18.44 -41.48 51.79
N ASN A 355 17.46 -42.32 52.06
CA ASN A 355 17.54 -43.29 53.15
C ASN A 355 17.83 -44.68 52.59
N SER A 356 19.09 -45.07 52.81
CA SER A 356 19.60 -46.43 52.72
C SER A 356 18.91 -47.33 53.75
N ILE A 357 18.34 -48.45 53.33
CA ILE A 357 18.12 -49.61 54.21
C ILE A 357 18.52 -50.87 53.44
N TYR A 358 19.70 -51.37 53.82
CA TYR A 358 20.07 -52.78 53.71
C TYR A 358 19.35 -53.55 54.83
N SER A 359 18.64 -54.62 54.48
CA SER A 359 18.59 -55.92 55.19
C SER A 359 17.83 -56.92 54.35
#